data_AF-A0A1X0RYS6-F1
#
_entry.id   AF-A0A1X0RYS6-F1
#
_cell.length_a   1.000
_cell.length_b   1.000
_cell.length_c   1.000
_cell.angle_alpha   90.00
_cell.angle_beta   90.00
_cell.angle_gamma   90.00
#
_symmetry.space_group_name_H-M   'P 1'
#
loop_
_entity.id
_entity.type
_entity.pdbx_description
1 polymer ?
#
loop_
_entity_poly.entity_id
_entity_poly.type
_entity_poly.pdbx_seq_one_letter_code
_entity_poly.pdbx_strand_id
1 'polypeptide(L)'
;MEYLLTGNLPPDEDVVKHVPVTEVISIFRKRTKQIYTRTTKRFGSNVSTVEYYQLMLLANKSDMRCAVTGCKTYIAPPDSNRYWALSYDHIIPLSKGNKSSSELDNLQVVCSIINCVKGNLSDKQVHDWWLRFKSAKSKKQY
;
A
#
# COMPACT_ATOMS: atom_id res chain seq x y z
N MET A 1 -0.12 -2.78 13.62
CA MET A 1 0.86 -3.33 14.59
C MET A 1 0.26 -4.40 15.49
N GLU A 2 -1.03 -4.32 15.84
CA GLU A 2 -1.68 -5.25 16.76
C GLU A 2 -1.62 -6.73 16.33
N TYR A 3 -1.81 -7.06 15.04
CA TYR A 3 -1.60 -8.44 14.54
C TYR A 3 -0.18 -8.98 14.81
N LEU A 4 0.86 -8.16 14.59
CA LEU A 4 2.25 -8.57 14.77
C LEU A 4 2.59 -8.86 16.23
N LEU A 5 1.82 -8.30 17.17
CA LEU A 5 2.00 -8.45 18.61
C LEU A 5 1.09 -9.53 19.21
N THR A 6 -0.12 -9.69 18.68
CA THR A 6 -1.17 -10.52 19.30
C THR A 6 -1.43 -11.83 18.55
N GLY A 7 -0.98 -11.95 17.29
CA GLY A 7 -1.38 -13.06 16.41
C GLY A 7 -2.89 -13.06 16.08
N ASN A 8 -3.64 -12.04 16.51
CA ASN A 8 -5.05 -11.88 16.19
C ASN A 8 -5.20 -11.24 14.82
N LEU A 9 -5.97 -11.93 13.99
CA LEU A 9 -6.17 -11.55 12.61
C LEU A 9 -7.07 -10.31 12.56
N PRO A 10 -6.73 -9.33 11.71
CA PRO A 10 -7.64 -8.23 11.46
C PRO A 10 -8.91 -8.73 10.77
N PRO A 11 -10.06 -8.06 11.00
CA PRO A 11 -11.31 -8.37 10.32
C PRO A 11 -11.13 -8.44 8.79
N ASP A 12 -11.88 -9.33 8.11
CA ASP A 12 -11.89 -9.38 6.62
C ASP A 12 -12.35 -8.06 6.02
N GLU A 13 -13.25 -7.40 6.74
CA GLU A 13 -13.79 -6.11 6.41
C GLU A 13 -13.44 -5.17 7.56
N ASP A 14 -12.31 -4.47 7.43
CA ASP A 14 -12.34 -3.11 7.96
C ASP A 14 -13.51 -2.45 7.23
N VAL A 15 -14.62 -2.22 7.93
CA VAL A 15 -15.85 -1.66 7.36
C VAL A 15 -15.45 -0.53 6.43
N VAL A 16 -15.72 -0.71 5.13
CA VAL A 16 -15.46 0.30 4.11
C VAL A 16 -16.42 1.44 4.38
N LYS A 17 -16.02 2.33 5.29
CA LYS A 17 -16.73 3.59 5.49
C LYS A 17 -16.68 4.31 4.15
N HIS A 18 -17.86 4.60 3.61
CA HIS A 18 -17.97 5.40 2.39
C HIS A 18 -17.18 6.69 2.59
N VAL A 19 -16.17 6.90 1.75
CA VAL A 19 -15.35 8.11 1.77
C VAL A 19 -15.98 9.08 0.75
N PRO A 20 -16.42 10.28 1.16
CA PRO A 20 -16.92 11.28 0.23
C PRO A 20 -15.92 11.57 -0.89
N VAL A 21 -16.40 11.82 -2.11
CA VAL A 21 -15.53 12.10 -3.27
C VAL A 21 -14.54 13.25 -3.00
N THR A 22 -14.97 14.27 -2.26
CA THR A 22 -14.13 15.41 -1.85
C THR A 22 -12.96 14.96 -0.96
N GLU A 23 -13.19 13.99 -0.09
CA GLU A 23 -12.15 13.37 0.75
C GLU A 23 -11.24 12.46 -0.06
N VAL A 24 -11.76 11.76 -1.08
CA VAL A 24 -10.95 10.90 -1.96
C VAL A 24 -9.81 11.69 -2.60
N ILE A 25 -10.11 12.85 -3.22
CA ILE A 25 -9.08 13.71 -3.83
C ILE A 25 -8.05 14.15 -2.78
N SER A 26 -8.50 14.55 -1.59
CA SER A 26 -7.63 14.95 -0.47
C SER A 26 -6.69 13.82 -0.05
N ILE A 27 -7.19 12.58 0.01
CA ILE A 27 -6.40 11.39 0.34
C ILE A 27 -5.30 11.17 -0.70
N PHE A 28 -5.62 11.22 -2.00
CA PHE A 28 -4.61 11.04 -3.06
C PHE A 28 -3.58 12.17 -3.06
N ARG A 29 -3.97 13.42 -2.79
CA ARG A 29 -3.02 14.54 -2.62
C ARG A 29 -2.07 14.30 -1.44
N LYS A 30 -2.58 13.85 -0.29
CA LYS A 30 -1.74 13.49 0.86
C LYS A 30 -0.78 12.34 0.55
N ARG A 31 -1.24 11.29 -0.14
CA ARG A 31 -0.40 10.17 -0.59
C ARG A 31 0.70 10.64 -1.54
N THR A 32 0.35 11.50 -2.49
CA THR A 32 1.31 12.13 -3.42
C THR A 32 2.41 12.86 -2.67
N LYS A 33 2.04 13.69 -1.69
CA LYS A 33 3.00 14.39 -0.82
C LYS A 33 3.89 13.41 -0.06
N GLN A 34 3.35 12.31 0.48
CA GLN A 34 4.14 11.29 1.19
C GLN A 34 5.17 10.64 0.26
N ILE A 35 4.79 10.29 -0.97
CA ILE A 35 5.70 9.70 -1.97
C ILE A 35 6.79 10.72 -2.31
N TYR A 36 6.41 11.95 -2.64
CA TYR A 36 7.34 13.03 -2.96
C TYR A 36 8.35 13.31 -1.84
N THR A 37 7.91 13.37 -0.58
CA THR A 37 8.81 13.56 0.56
C THR A 37 9.82 12.42 0.69
N ARG A 38 9.41 11.16 0.43
CA ARG A 38 10.30 10.00 0.50
C ARG A 38 11.32 9.98 -0.64
N THR A 39 10.88 10.30 -1.87
CA THR A 39 11.76 10.32 -3.04
C THR A 39 12.76 11.48 -2.95
N THR A 40 12.32 12.67 -2.57
CA THR A 40 13.21 13.84 -2.39
C THR A 40 14.21 13.66 -1.26
N LYS A 41 13.81 13.04 -0.15
CA LYS A 41 14.75 12.66 0.94
C LYS A 41 15.88 11.76 0.44
N ARG A 42 15.60 10.89 -0.55
CA ARG A 42 16.58 9.94 -1.08
C ARG A 42 17.43 10.53 -2.21
N PHE A 43 16.83 11.28 -3.13
CA PHE A 43 17.46 11.66 -4.40
C PHE A 43 17.59 13.18 -4.62
N GLY A 44 17.17 14.00 -3.66
CA GLY A 44 17.13 15.46 -3.76
C GLY A 44 15.90 15.99 -4.49
N SER A 45 15.83 17.30 -4.73
CA SER A 45 14.68 17.99 -5.33
C SER A 45 14.48 17.74 -6.83
N ASN A 46 15.48 17.18 -7.52
CA ASN A 46 15.42 16.90 -8.97
C ASN A 46 14.93 15.47 -9.23
N VAL A 47 13.70 15.16 -8.81
CA VAL A 47 13.00 13.88 -9.01
C VAL A 47 11.68 14.09 -9.74
N SER A 48 11.13 13.02 -10.31
CA SER A 48 9.81 13.08 -10.93
C SER A 48 8.73 13.42 -9.90
N THR A 49 7.86 14.36 -10.24
CA THR A 49 6.65 14.63 -9.47
C THR A 49 5.54 13.74 -10.00
N VAL A 50 5.18 12.72 -9.22
CA VAL A 50 3.95 11.96 -9.47
C VAL A 50 2.78 12.83 -9.02
N GLU A 51 1.76 12.99 -9.86
CA GLU A 51 0.57 13.77 -9.57
C GLU A 51 -0.55 12.90 -8.96
N TYR A 52 -1.44 13.51 -8.19
CA TYR A 52 -2.49 12.78 -7.47
C TYR A 52 -3.45 12.02 -8.41
N TYR A 53 -3.74 12.57 -9.59
CA TYR A 53 -4.62 11.92 -10.56
C TYR A 53 -3.94 10.70 -11.21
N GLN A 54 -2.61 10.68 -11.30
CA GLN A 54 -1.86 9.52 -11.80
C GLN A 54 -1.96 8.35 -10.82
N LEU A 55 -1.91 8.64 -9.51
CA LEU A 55 -2.17 7.64 -8.48
C LEU A 55 -3.60 7.09 -8.57
N MET A 56 -4.60 7.96 -8.79
CA MET A 56 -5.98 7.52 -9.00
C MET A 56 -6.11 6.58 -10.20
N LEU A 57 -5.48 6.93 -11.32
CA LEU A 57 -5.48 6.08 -12.52
C LEU A 57 -4.78 4.74 -12.27
N LEU A 58 -3.67 4.73 -11.55
CA LEU A 58 -2.97 3.50 -11.16
C LEU A 58 -3.83 2.61 -10.25
N ALA A 59 -4.54 3.20 -9.29
CA ALA A 59 -5.51 2.50 -8.44
C ALA A 59 -6.66 1.90 -9.25
N ASN A 60 -7.18 2.63 -10.23
CA ASN A 60 -8.25 2.15 -11.08
C ASN A 60 -7.80 1.03 -12.02
N LYS A 61 -6.64 1.19 -12.68
CA LYS A 61 -6.05 0.19 -13.58
C LYS A 61 -5.74 -1.14 -12.89
N SER A 62 -5.46 -1.10 -11.59
CA SER A 62 -5.20 -2.29 -10.77
C SER A 62 -6.46 -2.92 -10.16
N ASP A 63 -7.67 -2.44 -10.51
CA ASP A 63 -8.94 -2.86 -9.88
C ASP A 63 -8.90 -2.70 -8.34
N MET A 64 -8.13 -1.72 -7.86
CA MET A 64 -7.83 -1.52 -6.43
C MET A 64 -7.30 -2.78 -5.74
N ARG A 65 -6.55 -3.63 -6.44
CA ARG A 65 -5.99 -4.87 -5.87
C ARG A 65 -4.53 -4.69 -5.47
N CYS A 66 -4.15 -5.32 -4.37
CA CYS A 66 -2.75 -5.40 -3.97
C CYS A 66 -1.98 -6.25 -4.97
N ALA A 67 -0.92 -5.70 -5.56
CA ALA A 67 -0.07 -6.38 -6.54
C ALA A 67 0.63 -7.65 -5.99
N VAL A 68 0.87 -7.71 -4.68
CA VAL A 68 1.59 -8.82 -4.03
C VAL A 68 0.65 -9.98 -3.64
N THR A 69 -0.56 -9.67 -3.19
CA THR A 69 -1.48 -10.67 -2.61
C THR A 69 -2.77 -10.88 -3.40
N GLY A 70 -3.09 -9.98 -4.33
CA GLY A 70 -4.33 -9.94 -5.10
C GLY A 70 -5.57 -9.51 -4.30
N CYS A 71 -5.44 -9.20 -3.00
CA CYS A 71 -6.56 -8.83 -2.16
C CYS A 71 -7.13 -7.47 -2.57
N LYS A 72 -8.44 -7.29 -2.40
CA LYS A 72 -9.09 -6.00 -2.64
C LYS A 72 -8.63 -4.99 -1.58
N THR A 73 -8.38 -3.77 -2.01
CA THR A 73 -8.05 -2.64 -1.15
C THR A 73 -9.17 -1.61 -1.21
N TYR A 74 -9.20 -0.71 -0.25
CA TYR A 74 -10.16 0.41 -0.25
C TYR A 74 -9.46 1.72 0.06
N ILE A 75 -10.04 2.81 -0.41
CA ILE A 75 -9.53 4.16 -0.14
C ILE A 75 -9.78 4.48 1.33
N ALA A 76 -8.74 4.91 2.03
CA ALA A 76 -8.83 5.37 3.40
C ALA A 76 -7.79 6.47 3.66
N PRO A 77 -7.99 7.30 4.70
CA PRO A 77 -7.00 8.29 5.10
C PRO A 77 -5.61 7.67 5.30
N PRO A 78 -4.52 8.38 4.91
CA PRO A 78 -3.17 7.82 4.97
C PRO A 78 -2.72 7.35 6.34
N ASP A 79 -3.27 7.97 7.39
CA ASP A 79 -2.95 7.75 8.80
C ASP A 79 -3.90 6.73 9.46
N SER A 80 -4.81 6.14 8.67
CA SER A 80 -5.65 5.07 9.18
C SER A 80 -4.81 3.80 9.36
N ASN A 81 -4.81 3.22 10.56
CA ASN A 81 -4.20 1.92 10.87
C ASN A 81 -5.00 0.74 10.28
N ARG A 82 -5.57 0.97 9.10
CA ARG A 82 -6.49 0.09 8.39
C ARG A 82 -5.69 -0.86 7.51
N TYR A 83 -5.92 -2.16 7.71
CA TYR A 83 -5.04 -3.20 7.19
C TYR A 83 -5.13 -3.30 5.66
N TRP A 84 -6.35 -3.18 5.12
CA TRP A 84 -6.62 -3.25 3.68
C TRP A 84 -6.73 -1.88 3.01
N ALA A 85 -6.33 -0.81 3.70
CA ALA A 85 -6.26 0.51 3.09
C ALA A 85 -5.30 0.51 1.90
N LEU A 86 -5.71 1.19 0.84
CA LEU A 86 -4.93 1.39 -0.37
C LEU A 86 -3.68 2.20 -0.04
N SER A 87 -2.54 1.69 -0.50
CA SER A 87 -1.23 2.27 -0.35
C SER A 87 -0.43 2.07 -1.64
N TYR A 88 0.71 2.76 -1.73
CA TYR A 88 1.63 2.69 -2.85
C TYR A 88 3.00 2.27 -2.34
N ASP A 89 3.62 1.34 -3.05
CA ASP A 89 4.98 0.92 -2.80
C ASP A 89 5.80 0.98 -4.09
N HIS A 90 7.11 1.11 -3.94
CA HIS A 90 8.02 1.07 -5.08
C HIS A 90 8.36 -0.39 -5.40
N ILE A 91 8.25 -0.78 -6.67
CA ILE A 91 8.63 -2.11 -7.17
C ILE A 91 10.13 -2.31 -6.91
N ILE A 92 10.96 -1.41 -7.42
CA ILE A 92 12.37 -1.29 -7.06
C ILE A 92 12.48 -0.35 -5.86
N PRO A 93 12.96 -0.83 -4.69
CA PRO A 93 13.10 0.02 -3.52
C PRO A 93 14.00 1.23 -3.79
N LEU A 94 13.60 2.41 -3.31
CA LEU A 94 14.38 3.65 -3.45
C LEU A 94 15.83 3.54 -2.94
N SER A 95 16.10 2.63 -2.00
CA SER A 95 17.45 2.37 -1.48
C SER A 95 18.36 1.65 -2.50
N LYS A 96 17.78 0.80 -3.35
CA LYS A 96 18.49 0.00 -4.36
C LYS A 96 18.41 0.61 -5.76
N GLY A 97 17.47 1.52 -5.97
CA GLY A 97 17.23 2.21 -7.23
C GLY A 97 18.05 3.47 -7.44
N ASN A 98 17.94 4.03 -8.65
CA ASN A 98 18.42 5.36 -9.02
C ASN A 98 17.24 6.34 -9.09
N LYS A 99 17.44 7.53 -9.68
CA LYS A 99 16.38 8.54 -9.80
C LYS A 99 15.14 8.06 -10.56
N SER A 100 15.27 7.17 -11.55
CA SER A 100 14.10 6.66 -12.29
C SER A 100 13.19 5.80 -11.40
N SER A 101 13.72 5.28 -10.28
CA SER A 101 12.89 4.61 -9.28
C SER A 101 11.92 5.55 -8.54
N SER A 102 11.96 6.86 -8.79
CA SER A 102 10.95 7.83 -8.33
C SER A 102 9.75 7.99 -9.28
N GLU A 103 9.81 7.38 -10.46
CA GLU A 103 8.79 7.52 -11.51
C GLU A 103 7.53 6.69 -11.21
N LEU A 104 6.42 7.07 -11.84
CA LEU A 104 5.13 6.42 -11.69
C LEU A 104 5.19 4.92 -12.03
N ASP A 105 5.96 4.54 -13.05
CA ASP A 105 6.05 3.16 -13.52
C ASP A 105 6.72 2.23 -12.51
N ASN A 106 7.48 2.80 -11.56
CA ASN A 106 8.05 2.06 -10.44
C ASN A 106 7.09 1.97 -9.25
N LEU A 107 5.88 2.53 -9.32
CA LEU A 107 4.87 2.43 -8.26
C LEU A 107 3.88 1.31 -8.53
N GLN A 108 3.49 0.62 -7.46
CA GLN A 108 2.46 -0.42 -7.47
C GLN A 108 1.48 -0.22 -6.32
N VAL A 109 0.24 -0.67 -6.52
CA VAL A 109 -0.79 -0.68 -5.47
C VAL A 109 -0.55 -1.84 -4.52
N VAL A 110 -0.51 -1.54 -3.22
CA VAL A 110 -0.41 -2.54 -2.15
C VAL A 110 -1.38 -2.20 -1.03
N CYS A 111 -1.81 -3.18 -0.25
CA CYS A 111 -2.51 -2.91 1.00
C CYS A 111 -1.52 -2.46 2.09
N SER A 112 -1.96 -1.58 2.99
CA SER A 112 -1.12 -1.04 4.06
C SER A 112 -0.45 -2.11 4.92
N ILE A 113 -1.14 -3.21 5.24
CA ILE A 113 -0.54 -4.32 6.00
C ILE A 113 0.66 -4.94 5.28
N ILE A 114 0.55 -5.13 3.97
CA ILE A 114 1.64 -5.67 3.16
C ILE A 114 2.77 -4.65 3.02
N ASN A 115 2.44 -3.37 2.87
CA ASN A 115 3.46 -2.31 2.85
C ASN A 115 4.25 -2.26 4.18
N CYS A 116 3.61 -2.54 5.31
CA CYS A 116 4.27 -2.66 6.61
C CYS A 116 5.13 -3.92 6.74
N VAL A 117 4.62 -5.08 6.29
CA VAL A 117 5.30 -6.37 6.41
C VAL A 117 6.46 -6.50 5.42
N LYS A 118 6.33 -5.91 4.21
CA LYS A 118 7.29 -6.07 3.12
C LYS A 118 8.68 -5.64 3.54
N GLY A 119 8.87 -4.44 4.11
CA GLY A 119 10.17 -4.02 4.65
C GLY A 119 11.38 -4.45 3.80
N ASN A 120 12.17 -5.40 4.31
CA ASN A 120 13.30 -6.04 3.62
C ASN A 120 13.03 -7.46 3.08
N LEU A 121 11.81 -7.97 3.23
CA LEU A 121 11.38 -9.28 2.73
C LEU A 121 11.24 -9.25 1.20
N SER A 122 11.57 -10.37 0.57
CA SER A 122 11.26 -10.62 -0.84
C SER A 122 9.76 -10.83 -1.05
N ASP A 123 9.27 -10.59 -2.26
CA ASP A 123 7.86 -10.79 -2.61
C ASP A 123 7.39 -12.23 -2.33
N LYS A 124 8.27 -13.23 -2.53
CA LYS A 124 7.99 -14.63 -2.17
C LYS A 124 7.75 -14.80 -0.67
N GLN A 125 8.60 -14.22 0.18
CA GLN A 125 8.43 -14.31 1.64
C GLN A 125 7.14 -13.62 2.11
N VAL A 126 6.78 -12.51 1.47
CA VAL A 126 5.52 -11.80 1.72
C VAL A 126 4.32 -12.65 1.27
N HIS A 127 4.42 -13.33 0.13
CA HIS A 127 3.39 -14.24 -0.37
C HIS A 127 3.22 -15.46 0.54
N ASP A 128 4.31 -16.08 1.00
CA ASP A 128 4.25 -17.21 1.92
C ASP A 128 3.64 -16.79 3.27
N TRP A 129 3.97 -15.60 3.76
CA TRP A 129 3.31 -15.00 4.92
C TRP A 129 1.81 -14.82 4.67
N TRP A 130 1.42 -14.34 3.48
CA TRP A 130 0.02 -14.17 3.10
C TRP A 130 -0.75 -15.49 3.06
N LEU A 131 -0.17 -16.57 2.52
CA LEU A 131 -0.79 -17.88 2.50
C LEU A 131 -1.00 -18.42 3.93
N ARG A 132 0.01 -18.27 4.80
CA ARG A 132 -0.11 -18.62 6.24
C ARG A 132 -1.18 -17.77 6.93
N PHE A 133 -1.24 -16.48 6.63
CA PHE A 133 -2.26 -15.56 7.14
C PHE A 133 -3.67 -16.04 6.77
N LYS A 134 -3.92 -16.36 5.49
CA LYS A 134 -5.21 -16.89 5.03
C LYS A 134 -5.57 -18.21 5.70
N SER A 135 -4.61 -19.12 5.85
CA SER A 135 -4.84 -20.44 6.48
C SER A 135 -5.13 -20.33 7.99
N ALA A 136 -4.46 -19.42 8.70
CA ALA A 136 -4.76 -19.17 10.11
C ALA A 136 -6.17 -18.60 10.29
N LYS A 137 -6.65 -17.84 9.30
CA LYS A 137 -8.00 -17.25 9.31
C LYS A 137 -9.11 -18.26 9.13
N SER A 138 -8.98 -19.17 8.18
CA SER A 138 -9.97 -20.22 7.95
C SER A 138 -10.09 -21.20 9.13
N LYS A 139 -9.01 -21.41 9.89
CA LYS A 139 -9.01 -22.29 11.07
C LYS A 139 -9.70 -21.71 12.31
N LYS A 140 -9.85 -20.37 12.42
CA LYS A 140 -10.51 -19.70 13.56
C LYS A 140 -12.03 -19.55 13.40
N GLN A 141 -12.63 -20.09 12.32
CA GLN A 141 -14.08 -20.03 12.05
C GLN A 141 -14.87 -21.23 12.63
N TYR A 142 -14.27 -22.07 13.49
CA TYR A 142 -14.94 -23.16 14.20
C TYR A 142 -14.85 -22.97 15.71
#